data_AF-V9EGZ7-F1
#
_entry.id   AF-V9EGZ7-F1
#
_cell.length_a   1.000
_cell.length_b   1.000
_cell.length_c   1.000
_cell.angle_alpha   90.00
_cell.angle_beta   90.00
_cell.angle_gamma   90.00
#
_symmetry.space_group_name_H-M   'P 1'
#
loop_
_entity.id
_entity.type
_entity.pdbx_description
1 polymer ?
#
loop_
_entity_poly.entity_id
_entity_poly.type
_entity_poly.pdbx_seq_one_letter_code
_entity_poly.pdbx_strand_id
1 'polypeptide(L)'
;MTSRATSYEPPPLSKYGQARFVVDASDVQAARDLGLLRDDVVLDSENSVAENYGLVYDRLENLAKHEFASQKAARSSFKEFAVRCGFQIFVKQTSVKPNNSGNAKYRCKKLHGAQFFDQNTPVESLECPFFVNVFGFNGKWKVKKMNLAHNHVKH
;
A
#
# COMPACT_ATOMS: atom_id res chain seq x y z
N MET A 1 3.47 -34.05 30.77
CA MET A 1 4.04 -33.72 29.45
C MET A 1 3.66 -32.28 29.13
N THR A 2 4.56 -31.33 29.36
CA THR A 2 4.33 -29.90 29.11
C THR A 2 4.60 -29.59 27.64
N SER A 3 3.57 -29.21 26.89
CA SER A 3 3.71 -28.83 25.49
C SER A 3 4.49 -27.53 25.36
N ARG A 4 5.59 -27.60 24.62
CA ARG A 4 6.46 -26.48 24.25
C ARG A 4 5.64 -25.49 23.41
N ALA A 5 5.35 -24.32 23.98
CA ALA A 5 4.88 -23.19 23.20
C ALA A 5 5.97 -22.84 22.20
N THR A 6 5.69 -23.04 20.92
CA THR A 6 6.51 -22.47 19.85
C THR A 6 6.27 -20.97 19.86
N SER A 7 7.22 -20.22 20.42
CA SER A 7 7.31 -18.77 20.28
C SER A 7 7.40 -18.47 18.79
N TYR A 8 6.28 -18.05 18.20
CA TYR A 8 6.27 -17.52 16.85
C TYR A 8 6.87 -16.12 16.95
N GLU A 9 8.15 -15.99 16.59
CA GLU A 9 8.82 -14.70 16.53
C GLU A 9 8.26 -13.95 15.31
N PRO A 10 7.64 -12.77 15.48
CA PRO A 10 7.16 -11.99 14.35
C PRO A 10 8.34 -11.65 13.41
N PRO A 11 8.09 -11.50 12.10
CA PRO A 11 9.13 -11.02 11.18
C PRO A 11 9.76 -9.75 11.75
N PRO A 12 11.10 -9.63 11.73
CA PRO A 12 11.75 -8.50 12.40
C PRO A 12 11.22 -7.20 11.81
N LEU A 13 10.71 -6.34 12.68
CA LEU A 13 10.24 -4.96 12.42
C LEU A 13 11.33 -4.05 11.80
N SER A 14 12.50 -4.59 11.47
CA SER A 14 13.73 -3.86 11.12
C SER A 14 13.62 -2.99 9.86
N LYS A 15 12.63 -3.23 8.99
CA LYS A 15 12.43 -2.46 7.74
C LYS A 15 11.50 -1.26 7.89
N TYR A 16 10.80 -1.14 9.01
CA TYR A 16 9.77 -0.10 9.19
C TYR A 16 10.06 0.86 10.35
N GLY A 17 11.18 0.63 11.05
CA GLY A 17 11.54 1.37 12.25
C GLY A 17 10.61 1.07 13.43
N GLN A 18 10.60 1.97 14.42
CA GLN A 18 9.75 1.99 15.61
C GLN A 18 8.48 2.84 15.43
N ALA A 19 8.35 3.55 14.30
CA ALA A 19 7.19 4.39 14.03
C ALA A 19 5.90 3.55 13.92
N ARG A 20 4.86 3.95 14.67
CA ARG A 20 3.56 3.29 14.65
C ARG A 20 2.91 3.39 13.28
N PHE A 21 2.27 2.32 12.84
CA PHE A 21 1.46 2.32 11.62
C PHE A 21 0.13 3.00 11.89
N VAL A 22 -0.26 3.89 10.98
CA VAL A 22 -1.48 4.67 11.04
C VAL A 22 -2.21 4.53 9.71
N VAL A 23 -3.47 4.10 9.77
CA VAL A 23 -4.43 4.29 8.68
C VAL A 23 -5.19 5.57 8.95
N ASP A 24 -5.14 6.50 8.00
CA ASP A 24 -5.91 7.74 8.07
C ASP A 24 -7.29 7.52 7.44
N ALA A 25 -8.35 7.78 8.21
CA ALA A 25 -9.73 7.66 7.72
C ALA A 25 -10.00 8.58 6.50
N SER A 26 -9.33 9.72 6.42
CA SER A 26 -9.44 10.63 5.27
C SER A 26 -8.82 10.05 3.99
N ASP A 27 -7.74 9.27 4.10
CA ASP A 27 -7.14 8.57 2.95
C ASP A 27 -8.06 7.45 2.46
N VAL A 28 -8.67 6.70 3.39
CA VAL A 28 -9.64 5.66 3.04
C VAL A 28 -10.82 6.29 2.30
N GLN A 29 -11.34 7.41 2.79
CA GLN A 29 -12.43 8.12 2.14
C GLN A 29 -12.01 8.68 0.77
N ALA A 30 -10.83 9.28 0.66
CA ALA A 30 -10.33 9.78 -0.63
C ALA A 30 -10.13 8.66 -1.66
N ALA A 31 -9.67 7.47 -1.24
CA ALA A 31 -9.57 6.30 -2.11
C ALA A 31 -10.95 5.84 -2.60
N ARG A 32 -11.98 5.90 -1.75
CA ARG A 32 -13.37 5.58 -2.11
C ARG A 32 -14.00 6.61 -3.05
N ASP A 33 -13.77 7.90 -2.79
CA ASP A 33 -14.23 9.03 -3.61
C ASP A 33 -13.66 8.94 -5.03
N LEU A 34 -12.36 8.64 -5.15
CA LEU A 34 -11.68 8.47 -6.44
C LEU A 34 -11.98 7.13 -7.11
N GLY A 35 -12.79 6.26 -6.47
CA GLY A 35 -13.14 4.94 -6.96
C GLY A 35 -11.96 3.97 -7.04
N LEU A 36 -10.88 4.23 -6.30
CA LEU A 36 -9.70 3.37 -6.17
C LEU A 36 -9.89 2.26 -5.13
N LEU A 37 -10.87 2.43 -4.24
CA LEU A 37 -11.36 1.44 -3.30
C LEU A 37 -12.89 1.36 -3.40
N ARG A 38 -13.46 0.16 -3.51
CA ARG A 38 -14.91 -0.04 -3.46
C ARG A 38 -15.44 0.13 -2.02
N ASP A 39 -16.70 0.49 -1.88
CA ASP A 39 -17.31 0.80 -0.58
C ASP A 39 -17.63 -0.46 0.22
N ASP A 40 -17.83 -1.60 -0.45
CA ASP A 40 -18.12 -2.93 0.13
C ASP A 40 -16.89 -3.62 0.71
N VAL A 41 -15.69 -3.13 0.39
CA VAL A 41 -14.44 -3.77 0.82
C VAL A 41 -14.05 -3.30 2.20
N VAL A 42 -13.95 -4.27 3.13
CA VAL A 42 -13.50 -4.04 4.50
C VAL A 42 -11.98 -3.88 4.55
N LEU A 43 -11.54 -2.87 5.28
CA LEU A 43 -10.14 -2.63 5.62
C LEU A 43 -9.96 -2.89 7.11
N ASP A 44 -8.92 -3.65 7.46
CA ASP A 44 -8.53 -3.87 8.87
C ASP A 44 -7.78 -2.62 9.40
N SER A 45 -8.46 -1.80 10.20
CA SER A 45 -7.89 -0.59 10.83
C SER A 45 -8.00 -0.58 12.36
N GLU A 46 -8.40 -1.68 12.98
CA GLU A 46 -8.70 -1.70 14.42
C GLU A 46 -7.44 -1.92 15.26
N ASN A 47 -6.59 -2.85 14.83
CA ASN A 47 -5.42 -3.25 15.61
C ASN A 47 -4.12 -2.90 14.89
N SER A 48 -3.48 -1.79 15.28
CA SER A 48 -2.23 -1.31 14.65
C SER A 48 -1.01 -2.22 14.81
N VAL A 49 -1.08 -3.26 15.65
CA VAL A 49 -0.02 -4.28 15.76
C VAL A 49 -0.34 -5.56 15.00
N ALA A 50 -1.54 -5.67 14.41
CA ALA A 50 -1.89 -6.81 13.58
C ALA A 50 -1.10 -6.79 12.26
N GLU A 51 -0.72 -7.97 11.78
CA GLU A 51 0.02 -8.11 10.51
C GLU A 51 -0.74 -7.54 9.31
N ASN A 52 -2.07 -7.61 9.35
CA ASN A 52 -2.96 -7.13 8.29
C ASN A 52 -3.43 -5.69 8.49
N TYR A 53 -2.87 -4.94 9.45
CA TYR A 53 -3.26 -3.55 9.67
C TYR A 53 -3.07 -2.69 8.41
N GLY A 54 -4.13 -2.01 8.02
CA GLY A 54 -4.26 -1.22 6.79
C GLY A 54 -4.32 -2.02 5.51
N LEU A 55 -4.29 -3.36 5.57
CA LEU A 55 -4.27 -4.22 4.40
C LEU A 55 -5.68 -4.40 3.83
N VAL A 56 -5.77 -4.25 2.50
CA VAL A 56 -6.95 -4.58 1.71
C VAL A 56 -6.60 -5.69 0.72
N TYR A 57 -7.37 -6.78 0.79
CA TYR A 57 -7.27 -7.88 -0.15
C TYR A 57 -8.62 -8.61 -0.25
N ASP A 58 -9.14 -8.72 -1.47
CA ASP A 58 -10.45 -9.34 -1.72
C ASP A 58 -10.30 -10.49 -2.72
N ARG A 59 -9.60 -11.57 -2.33
CA ARG A 59 -9.55 -12.84 -3.09
C ARG A 59 -9.32 -12.71 -4.61
N LEU A 60 -8.48 -11.77 -5.03
CA LEU A 60 -8.18 -11.46 -6.44
C LEU A 60 -9.29 -10.70 -7.21
N GLU A 61 -10.32 -10.22 -6.56
CA GLU A 61 -11.23 -9.23 -7.15
C GLU A 61 -10.56 -7.86 -7.31
N ASN A 62 -11.18 -7.01 -8.14
CA ASN A 62 -10.69 -5.65 -8.34
C ASN A 62 -11.09 -4.77 -7.16
N LEU A 63 -10.12 -4.26 -6.41
CA LEU A 63 -10.41 -3.37 -5.28
C LEU A 63 -10.92 -1.99 -5.71
N ALA A 64 -10.70 -1.58 -6.95
CA ALA A 64 -11.25 -0.34 -7.49
C ALA A 64 -12.68 -0.55 -8.03
N LYS A 65 -13.46 0.54 -8.09
CA LYS A 65 -14.81 0.56 -8.67
C LYS A 65 -14.80 0.30 -10.19
N HIS A 66 -13.66 0.47 -10.84
CA HIS A 66 -13.49 0.32 -12.29
C HIS A 66 -12.15 -0.34 -12.65
N GLU A 67 -12.07 -0.87 -13.87
CA GLU A 67 -10.81 -1.31 -14.47
C GLU A 67 -10.09 -0.12 -15.13
N PHE A 68 -8.77 -0.13 -15.14
CA PHE A 68 -7.97 0.87 -15.85
C PHE A 68 -7.59 0.37 -17.24
N ALA A 69 -7.53 1.29 -18.21
CA ALA A 69 -7.17 0.97 -19.59
C ALA A 69 -5.67 0.67 -19.78
N SER A 70 -4.81 0.98 -18.80
CA SER A 70 -3.38 0.72 -18.87
C SER A 70 -2.69 0.86 -17.51
N GLN A 71 -1.45 0.39 -17.42
CA GLN A 71 -0.56 0.68 -16.30
C GLN A 71 -0.40 2.19 -16.04
N LYS A 72 -0.34 2.99 -17.12
CA LYS A 72 -0.18 4.45 -17.04
C LYS A 72 -1.42 5.11 -16.43
N ALA A 73 -2.61 4.67 -16.81
CA ALA A 73 -3.87 5.17 -16.27
C ALA A 73 -4.01 4.85 -14.77
N ALA A 74 -3.71 3.61 -14.36
CA ALA A 74 -3.67 3.23 -12.96
C ALA A 74 -2.68 4.10 -12.17
N ARG A 75 -1.44 4.26 -12.68
CA ARG A 75 -0.42 5.11 -12.04
C ARG A 75 -0.87 6.56 -11.89
N SER A 76 -1.53 7.13 -12.90
CA SER A 76 -2.01 8.52 -12.87
C SER A 76 -3.02 8.71 -11.75
N SER A 77 -3.99 7.80 -11.64
CA SER A 77 -5.04 7.87 -10.62
C SER A 77 -4.48 7.72 -9.20
N PHE A 78 -3.54 6.79 -9.00
CA PHE A 78 -2.86 6.65 -7.71
C PHE A 78 -1.90 7.80 -7.39
N LYS A 79 -1.37 8.50 -8.40
CA LYS A 79 -0.57 9.71 -8.19
C LYS A 79 -1.44 10.87 -7.73
N GLU A 80 -2.62 11.04 -8.32
CA GLU A 80 -3.62 12.02 -7.89
C GLU A 80 -4.07 11.76 -6.46
N PHE A 81 -4.42 10.52 -6.14
CA PHE A 81 -4.73 10.08 -4.78
C PHE A 81 -3.63 10.44 -3.78
N ALA A 82 -2.37 10.09 -4.09
CA ALA A 82 -1.25 10.37 -3.22
C ALA A 82 -1.09 11.87 -2.94
N VAL A 83 -1.17 12.70 -3.99
CA VAL A 83 -1.09 14.16 -3.86
C VAL A 83 -2.24 14.71 -3.01
N ARG A 84 -3.47 14.24 -3.23
CA ARG A 84 -4.65 14.63 -2.43
C ARG A 84 -4.51 14.27 -0.95
N CYS A 85 -3.78 13.19 -0.65
CA CYS A 85 -3.55 12.70 0.70
C CYS A 85 -2.22 13.20 1.31
N GLY A 86 -1.52 14.10 0.64
CA GLY A 86 -0.30 14.71 1.19
C GLY A 86 0.97 13.86 1.11
N PHE A 87 1.04 12.91 0.18
CA PHE A 87 2.24 12.12 -0.06
C PHE A 87 2.54 11.93 -1.54
N GLN A 88 3.65 11.29 -1.85
CA GLN A 88 4.05 10.98 -3.22
C GLN A 88 4.32 9.50 -3.37
N ILE A 89 4.09 8.95 -4.56
CA ILE A 89 4.40 7.56 -4.88
C ILE A 89 5.47 7.45 -5.96
N PHE A 90 6.18 6.32 -5.97
CA PHE A 90 7.03 5.89 -7.07
C PHE A 90 6.68 4.44 -7.48
N VAL A 91 7.11 4.06 -8.69
CA VAL A 91 6.98 2.67 -9.16
C VAL A 91 8.15 1.87 -8.59
N LYS A 92 7.88 0.98 -7.62
CA LYS A 92 8.90 0.11 -7.01
C LYS A 92 9.26 -1.05 -7.93
N GLN A 93 8.26 -1.61 -8.60
CA GLN A 93 8.43 -2.76 -9.48
C GLN A 93 7.42 -2.69 -10.62
N THR A 94 7.85 -3.12 -11.80
CA THR A 94 6.99 -3.25 -12.98
C THR A 94 7.34 -4.52 -13.75
N SER A 95 6.35 -5.11 -14.40
CA SER A 95 6.55 -6.07 -15.48
C SER A 95 5.63 -5.66 -16.62
N VAL A 96 6.15 -5.70 -17.84
CA VAL A 96 5.40 -5.45 -19.06
C VAL A 96 5.37 -6.75 -19.85
N LYS A 97 4.18 -7.13 -20.31
CA LYS A 97 3.93 -8.30 -21.15
C LYS A 97 3.16 -7.85 -22.40
N PRO A 98 3.11 -8.66 -23.46
CA PRO A 98 2.29 -8.38 -24.64
C PRO A 98 0.83 -8.06 -24.30
N ASN A 99 0.13 -7.45 -25.24
CA ASN A 99 -1.30 -7.11 -25.13
C ASN A 99 -1.63 -6.23 -23.90
N ASN A 100 -0.75 -5.27 -23.58
CA ASN A 100 -0.93 -4.36 -22.44
C ASN A 100 -1.21 -5.13 -21.13
N SER A 101 -0.44 -6.17 -20.89
CA SER A 101 -0.52 -7.02 -19.70
C SER A 101 0.70 -6.79 -18.80
N GLY A 102 0.63 -7.19 -17.54
CA GLY A 102 1.76 -7.03 -16.63
C GLY A 102 1.37 -6.81 -15.17
N ASN A 103 2.31 -6.29 -14.40
CA ASN A 103 2.13 -5.93 -13.00
C ASN A 103 2.81 -4.60 -12.71
N ALA A 104 2.29 -3.85 -11.74
CA ALA A 104 3.01 -2.73 -11.16
C ALA A 104 2.83 -2.72 -9.64
N LYS A 105 3.87 -2.31 -8.93
CA LYS A 105 3.82 -2.03 -7.50
C LYS A 105 4.18 -0.58 -7.24
N TYR A 106 3.31 0.14 -6.56
CA TYR A 106 3.52 1.51 -6.12
C TYR A 106 3.85 1.53 -4.62
N ARG A 107 4.74 2.43 -4.22
CA ARG A 107 5.19 2.64 -2.83
C ARG A 107 5.31 4.15 -2.57
N CYS A 108 5.23 4.57 -1.30
CA CYS A 108 5.51 5.96 -0.94
C CYS A 108 6.96 6.33 -1.29
N LYS A 109 7.15 7.52 -1.84
CA LYS A 109 8.44 8.08 -2.22
C LYS A 109 9.05 8.84 -1.05
N LYS A 110 10.30 8.52 -0.68
CA LYS A 110 11.10 9.32 0.27
C LYS A 110 11.32 10.72 -0.30
N LEU A 111 10.94 11.77 0.42
CA LEU A 111 11.18 13.16 0.00
C LEU A 111 12.58 13.56 0.47
N HIS A 112 13.51 13.85 -0.43
CA HIS A 112 14.91 14.21 -0.08
C HIS A 112 15.61 13.21 0.86
N GLY A 113 15.25 11.92 0.79
CA GLY A 113 15.74 10.90 1.72
C GLY A 113 14.98 10.85 3.05
N ALA A 114 14.27 11.90 3.45
CA ALA A 114 13.48 11.94 4.66
C ALA A 114 11.99 11.72 4.35
N GLN A 115 11.47 10.57 4.72
CA GLN A 115 10.15 10.55 5.35
C GLN A 115 10.44 10.54 6.85
N PHE A 116 9.71 11.32 7.63
CA PHE A 116 9.92 11.44 9.07
C PHE A 116 9.54 10.12 9.74
N PHE A 117 10.42 9.15 9.63
CA PHE A 117 10.43 7.94 10.41
C PHE A 117 11.15 8.25 11.73
N ASP A 118 10.99 7.38 12.72
CA ASP A 118 11.58 7.57 14.04
C ASP A 118 13.08 7.94 13.96
N GLN A 119 13.54 8.69 14.96
CA GLN A 119 14.90 9.24 15.00
C GLN A 119 16.00 8.18 15.14
N ASN A 120 15.64 6.90 15.34
CA ASN A 120 16.56 5.85 15.76
C ASN A 120 16.93 4.88 14.63
N THR A 121 16.16 4.87 13.54
CA THR A 121 16.35 3.92 12.45
C THR A 121 17.08 4.57 11.27
N PRO A 122 18.14 3.94 10.73
CA PRO A 122 18.84 4.49 9.57
C PRO A 122 17.91 4.71 8.37
N VAL A 123 18.09 5.82 7.67
CA VAL A 123 17.21 6.22 6.55
C VAL A 123 17.14 5.15 5.47
N GLU A 124 18.25 4.47 5.20
CA GLU A 124 18.38 3.40 4.21
C GLU A 124 17.56 2.14 4.56
N SER A 125 17.32 1.85 5.84
CA SER A 125 16.56 0.68 6.28
C SER A 125 15.06 0.94 6.39
N LEU A 126 14.62 2.20 6.31
CA LEU A 126 13.23 2.58 6.46
C LEU A 126 12.43 2.46 5.16
N GLU A 127 11.33 1.69 5.20
CA GLU A 127 10.28 1.68 4.19
C GLU A 127 8.93 2.10 4.81
N CYS A 128 8.06 2.68 3.99
CA CYS A 128 6.66 2.89 4.37
C CYS A 128 5.85 1.60 4.10
N PRO A 129 4.93 1.18 4.99
CA PRO A 129 4.11 0.00 4.77
C PRO A 129 3.14 0.19 3.60
N PHE A 130 2.78 1.43 3.23
CA PHE A 130 1.93 1.73 2.08
C PHE A 130 2.41 1.00 0.82
N PHE A 131 1.48 0.36 0.13
CA PHE A 131 1.70 -0.11 -1.23
C PHE A 131 0.40 -0.29 -1.99
N VAL A 132 0.51 -0.31 -3.31
CA VAL A 132 -0.58 -0.71 -4.20
C VAL A 132 -0.02 -1.68 -5.24
N ASN A 133 -0.65 -2.84 -5.38
CA ASN A 133 -0.37 -3.81 -6.43
C ASN A 133 -1.48 -3.77 -7.48
N VAL A 134 -1.08 -3.51 -8.72
CA VAL A 134 -1.97 -3.57 -9.88
C VAL A 134 -1.53 -4.67 -10.85
N PHE A 135 -2.50 -5.33 -11.46
CA PHE A 135 -2.32 -6.41 -12.43
C PHE A 135 -3.09 -6.11 -13.70
N GLY A 136 -2.44 -6.28 -14.85
CA GLY A 136 -3.02 -6.10 -16.18
C GLY A 136 -3.07 -7.40 -16.97
N PHE A 137 -4.20 -7.66 -17.62
CA PHE A 137 -4.37 -8.76 -18.57
C PHE A 137 -5.23 -8.31 -19.75
N ASN A 138 -4.72 -8.46 -20.97
CA ASN A 138 -5.40 -8.08 -22.22
C ASN A 138 -6.00 -6.66 -22.18
N GLY A 139 -5.18 -5.69 -21.76
CA GLY A 139 -5.54 -4.29 -21.72
C GLY A 139 -6.42 -3.84 -20.54
N LYS A 140 -6.84 -4.78 -19.68
CA LYS A 140 -7.65 -4.48 -18.48
C LYS A 140 -6.79 -4.57 -17.24
N TRP A 141 -6.72 -3.48 -16.48
CA TRP A 141 -5.89 -3.38 -15.28
C TRP A 141 -6.77 -3.27 -14.02
N LYS A 142 -6.42 -4.04 -13.00
CA LYS A 142 -7.15 -4.14 -11.72
C LYS A 142 -6.22 -3.87 -10.55
N VAL A 143 -6.76 -3.35 -9.46
CA VAL A 143 -6.08 -3.28 -8.16
C VAL A 143 -6.31 -4.58 -7.42
N LYS A 144 -5.24 -5.28 -7.04
CA LYS A 144 -5.34 -6.65 -6.47
C LYS A 144 -5.16 -6.66 -4.97
N LYS A 145 -4.30 -5.78 -4.46
CA LYS A 145 -3.92 -5.70 -3.06
C LYS A 145 -3.37 -4.32 -2.78
N MET A 146 -3.73 -3.72 -1.66
CA MET A 146 -3.10 -2.48 -1.20
C MET A 146 -2.94 -2.49 0.31
N ASN A 147 -2.03 -1.69 0.83
CA ASN A 147 -1.98 -1.32 2.24
C ASN A 147 -2.04 0.21 2.33
N LEU A 148 -3.00 0.74 3.10
CA LEU A 148 -3.22 2.18 3.30
C LEU A 148 -2.60 2.71 4.60
N ALA A 149 -1.90 1.87 5.36
CA ALA A 149 -1.15 2.32 6.52
C ALA A 149 0.11 3.08 6.11
N HIS A 150 0.45 4.08 6.91
CA HIS A 150 1.66 4.87 6.84
C HIS A 150 2.34 4.89 8.21
N ASN A 151 3.66 5.10 8.23
CA ASN A 151 4.48 5.26 9.43
C ASN A 151 5.30 6.55 9.36
N HIS A 152 4.81 7.55 8.62
CA HIS A 152 5.44 8.85 8.43
C HIS A 152 4.36 9.94 8.33
N VAL A 153 4.78 11.19 8.55
CA VAL A 153 3.94 12.37 8.36
C VAL A 153 3.63 12.60 6.88
N LYS A 154 2.41 13.03 6.57
CA LYS A 154 1.93 13.48 5.26
C LYS A 154 1.79 15.02 5.29
N HIS A 155 1.90 15.69 4.15
CA HIS A 155 1.93 17.16 4.03
C HIS A 155 0.67 17.75 3.41
#